data_AF-A0A847WCK5-F1
#
_entry.id   AF-A0A847WCK5-F1
#
_cell.length_a   1.000
_cell.length_b   1.000
_cell.length_c   1.000
_cell.angle_alpha   90.00
_cell.angle_beta   90.00
_cell.angle_gamma   90.00
#
_symmetry.space_group_name_H-M   'P 1'
#
loop_
_entity.id
_entity.type
_entity.pdbx_description
1 polymer ?
#
loop_
_entity_poly.entity_id
_entity_poly.type
_entity_poly.pdbx_seq_one_letter_code
_entity_poly.pdbx_strand_id
1 'polypeptide(L)'
;PYALTEEDIATLFEQYELLAKDMLKRQAEGKGYTFYHYMLDLEHGPCVYKRISGCGSGTEYLAVTPWGELFPCHQFVGDSKYSLGDVWKGVTNTAIRDEFKLCNAYARPDCRDCWARFYCSGGCAANAYHAAGTINGIYEYGCRLFKKRMECALMLKAAQADTGFDSGCEDCEECK
;
A
#
# COMPACT_ATOMS: atom_id res chain seq x y z
N PRO A 1 16.07 17.42 -7.63
CA PRO A 1 16.31 17.33 -9.10
C PRO A 1 15.87 16.02 -9.77
N TYR A 2 15.56 14.94 -9.03
CA TYR A 2 15.09 13.65 -9.59
C TYR A 2 13.69 13.25 -9.10
N ALA A 3 12.96 14.15 -8.44
CA ALA A 3 11.61 13.85 -7.98
C ALA A 3 10.65 13.91 -9.17
N LEU A 4 9.77 12.92 -9.26
CA LEU A 4 8.66 12.96 -10.21
C LEU A 4 7.72 14.12 -9.88
N THR A 5 7.17 14.73 -10.91
CA THR A 5 6.32 15.92 -10.85
C THR A 5 4.93 15.63 -11.40
N GLU A 6 4.01 16.56 -11.21
CA GLU A 6 2.64 16.46 -11.76
C GLU A 6 2.61 16.26 -13.28
N GLU A 7 3.60 16.80 -14.00
CA GLU A 7 3.75 16.66 -15.45
C GLU A 7 4.05 15.22 -15.87
N ASP A 8 4.68 14.43 -15.00
CA ASP A 8 5.07 13.05 -15.27
C ASP A 8 3.89 12.05 -15.14
N ILE A 9 2.76 12.46 -14.54
CA ILE A 9 1.67 11.53 -14.21
C ILE A 9 1.07 10.90 -15.47
N ALA A 10 0.88 11.68 -16.54
CA ALA A 10 0.32 11.16 -17.79
C ALA A 10 1.20 10.06 -18.38
N THR A 11 2.52 10.29 -18.41
CA THR A 11 3.51 9.30 -18.86
C THR A 11 3.50 8.06 -17.97
N LEU A 12 3.49 8.24 -16.64
CA LEU A 12 3.46 7.12 -15.70
C LEU A 12 2.20 6.27 -15.85
N PHE A 13 1.06 6.90 -16.09
CA PHE A 13 -0.20 6.20 -16.35
C PHE A 13 -0.12 5.34 -17.60
N GLU A 14 0.41 5.88 -18.69
CA GLU A 14 0.64 5.14 -19.92
C GLU A 14 1.60 3.96 -19.69
N GLN A 15 2.71 4.17 -18.97
CA GLN A 15 3.67 3.10 -18.69
C GLN A 15 3.05 1.97 -17.84
N TYR A 16 2.17 2.27 -16.89
CA TYR A 16 1.44 1.24 -16.14
C TYR A 16 0.49 0.42 -17.03
N GLU A 17 -0.19 1.06 -17.99
CA GLU A 17 -1.04 0.35 -18.96
C GLU A 17 -0.23 -0.52 -19.92
N LEU A 18 0.90 0.00 -20.42
CA LEU A 18 1.81 -0.75 -21.29
C LEU A 18 2.33 -1.99 -20.56
N LEU A 19 2.71 -1.85 -19.30
CA LEU A 19 3.12 -2.96 -18.45
C LEU A 19 2.02 -4.01 -18.33
N ALA A 20 0.77 -3.62 -18.06
CA ALA A 20 -0.34 -4.55 -17.93
C ALA A 20 -0.63 -5.31 -19.25
N LYS A 21 -0.59 -4.60 -20.40
CA LYS A 21 -0.76 -5.23 -21.72
C LYS A 21 0.37 -6.20 -22.05
N ASP A 22 1.62 -5.84 -21.76
CA ASP A 22 2.79 -6.71 -21.93
C ASP A 22 2.69 -7.96 -21.05
N MET A 23 2.21 -7.83 -19.81
CA MET A 23 1.98 -8.96 -18.92
C MET A 23 0.97 -9.96 -19.50
N LEU A 24 -0.18 -9.52 -20.04
CA LEU A 24 -1.14 -10.42 -20.70
C LEU A 24 -0.54 -11.13 -21.92
N LYS A 25 0.17 -10.37 -22.77
CA LYS A 25 0.83 -10.93 -23.95
C LYS A 25 1.82 -12.02 -23.55
N ARG A 26 2.71 -11.73 -22.60
CA ARG A 26 3.73 -12.69 -22.17
C ARG A 26 3.15 -13.87 -21.42
N GLN A 27 2.06 -13.68 -20.69
CA GLN A 27 1.32 -14.77 -20.08
C GLN A 27 0.82 -15.75 -21.16
N ALA A 28 0.22 -15.25 -22.24
CA ALA A 28 -0.24 -16.08 -23.36
C ALA A 28 0.91 -16.79 -24.11
N GLU A 29 2.11 -16.22 -24.10
CA GLU A 29 3.33 -16.82 -24.67
C GLU A 29 4.04 -17.82 -23.72
N GLY A 30 3.49 -18.07 -22.52
CA GLY A 30 4.13 -18.92 -21.50
C GLY A 30 5.38 -18.31 -20.87
N LYS A 31 5.55 -16.99 -20.96
CA LYS A 31 6.70 -16.20 -20.45
C LYS A 31 6.27 -15.13 -19.45
N GLY A 32 5.16 -15.39 -18.74
CA GLY A 32 4.61 -14.49 -17.74
C GLY A 32 5.58 -14.15 -16.63
N TYR A 33 5.33 -13.04 -15.95
CA TYR A 33 6.07 -12.63 -14.76
C TYR A 33 5.15 -11.96 -13.75
N THR A 34 5.58 -11.95 -12.50
CA THR A 34 4.83 -11.35 -11.41
C THR A 34 5.22 -9.90 -11.22
N PHE A 35 4.22 -9.02 -11.20
CA PHE A 35 4.38 -7.66 -10.69
C PHE A 35 3.52 -7.50 -9.44
N TYR A 36 4.15 -7.38 -8.28
CA TYR A 36 3.48 -7.40 -6.97
C TYR A 36 2.31 -6.41 -6.87
N HIS A 37 2.43 -5.21 -7.45
CA HIS A 37 1.35 -4.22 -7.38
C HIS A 37 0.11 -4.57 -8.19
N TYR A 38 0.17 -5.58 -9.09
CA TYR A 38 -0.98 -6.11 -9.81
C TYR A 38 -1.48 -7.44 -9.25
N MET A 39 -0.88 -7.92 -8.16
CA MET A 39 -1.41 -9.05 -7.41
C MET A 39 -2.66 -8.60 -6.65
N LEU A 40 -3.82 -8.95 -7.19
CA LEU A 40 -5.11 -8.61 -6.63
C LEU A 40 -5.97 -9.86 -6.48
N ASP A 41 -6.42 -10.13 -5.26
CA ASP A 41 -7.39 -11.18 -4.98
C ASP A 41 -8.78 -10.57 -4.79
N LEU A 42 -9.71 -10.97 -5.65
CA LEU A 42 -11.10 -10.51 -5.65
C LEU A 42 -12.05 -11.48 -4.91
N GLU A 43 -11.60 -12.71 -4.63
CA GLU A 43 -12.44 -13.79 -4.09
C GLU A 43 -12.12 -14.08 -2.63
N HIS A 44 -10.83 -14.30 -2.31
CA HIS A 44 -10.36 -14.72 -0.99
C HIS A 44 -9.57 -13.61 -0.27
N GLY A 45 -9.83 -12.36 -0.65
CA GLY A 45 -9.12 -11.21 -0.14
C GLY A 45 -9.19 -11.05 1.39
N PRO A 46 -8.30 -10.21 1.96
CA PRO A 46 -8.19 -10.06 3.40
C PRO A 46 -9.50 -9.61 4.03
N CYS A 47 -9.75 -10.11 5.26
CA CYS A 47 -10.92 -9.73 6.04
C CYS A 47 -11.05 -8.20 6.18
N VAL A 48 -12.27 -7.73 6.45
CA VAL A 48 -12.59 -6.30 6.53
C VAL A 48 -11.63 -5.54 7.46
N TYR A 49 -11.22 -6.16 8.58
CA TYR A 49 -10.24 -5.56 9.50
C TYR A 49 -8.93 -5.17 8.79
N LYS A 50 -8.30 -6.10 8.04
CA LYS A 50 -7.05 -5.84 7.32
C LYS A 50 -7.20 -4.79 6.21
N ARG A 51 -8.38 -4.65 5.61
CA ARG A 51 -8.68 -3.58 4.63
C ARG A 51 -8.83 -2.20 5.25
N ILE A 52 -8.89 -2.12 6.58
CA ILE A 52 -9.10 -0.88 7.32
C ILE A 52 -7.85 -0.51 8.12
N SER A 53 -7.16 -1.48 8.73
CA SER A 53 -6.02 -1.21 9.62
C SER A 53 -4.76 -0.67 8.93
N GLY A 54 -4.75 -0.59 7.60
CA GLY A 54 -3.60 -0.08 6.86
C GLY A 54 -2.39 -1.00 6.97
N CYS A 55 -1.18 -0.42 6.94
CA CYS A 55 0.07 -1.16 7.10
C CYS A 55 0.40 -1.51 8.56
N GLY A 56 -0.41 -1.08 9.54
CA GLY A 56 -0.17 -1.32 10.96
C GLY A 56 0.94 -0.49 11.60
N SER A 57 1.53 0.49 10.89
CA SER A 57 2.62 1.32 11.44
C SER A 57 2.21 1.99 12.75
N GLY A 58 3.04 1.86 13.78
CA GLY A 58 2.80 2.45 15.10
C GLY A 58 1.81 1.69 15.98
N THR A 59 1.25 0.56 15.51
CA THR A 59 0.30 -0.26 16.27
C THR A 59 0.66 -1.74 16.23
N GLU A 60 0.58 -2.37 15.07
CA GLU A 60 0.87 -3.80 14.83
C GLU A 60 2.25 -4.01 14.20
N TYR A 61 2.81 -2.96 13.61
CA TYR A 61 4.15 -2.94 13.01
C TYR A 61 4.97 -1.80 13.62
N LEU A 62 6.20 -2.12 14.03
CA LEU A 62 7.16 -1.19 14.62
C LEU A 62 8.54 -1.40 14.01
N ALA A 63 9.28 -0.31 13.82
CA ALA A 63 10.71 -0.36 13.54
C ALA A 63 11.50 -0.27 14.85
N VAL A 64 12.63 -0.98 14.91
CA VAL A 64 13.53 -0.99 16.07
C VAL A 64 14.90 -0.48 15.63
N THR A 65 15.46 0.49 16.34
CA THR A 65 16.83 0.98 16.08
C THR A 65 17.88 0.04 16.70
N PRO A 66 19.17 0.12 16.31
CA PRO A 66 20.23 -0.66 16.97
C PRO A 66 20.36 -0.41 18.47
N TRP A 67 19.86 0.74 18.95
CA TRP A 67 19.83 1.12 20.37
C TRP A 67 18.55 0.69 21.08
N GLY A 68 17.68 -0.07 20.41
CA GLY A 68 16.44 -0.60 20.97
C GLY A 68 15.27 0.37 21.00
N GLU A 69 15.36 1.56 20.37
CA GLU A 69 14.25 2.50 20.31
C GLU A 69 13.18 2.03 19.32
N LEU A 70 11.91 2.28 19.66
CA LEU A 70 10.75 1.90 18.87
C LEU A 70 10.21 3.10 18.09
N PHE A 71 9.95 2.91 16.79
CA PHE A 71 9.34 3.89 15.90
C PHE A 71 8.16 3.28 15.12
N PRO A 72 7.18 4.09 14.66
CA PRO A 72 6.01 3.60 13.93
C PRO A 72 6.34 2.82 12.66
N CYS A 73 7.35 3.25 11.92
CA CYS A 73 7.94 2.51 10.82
C CYS A 73 9.36 3.03 10.54
N HIS A 74 10.06 2.37 9.63
CA HIS A 74 11.43 2.75 9.26
C HIS A 74 11.56 4.20 8.72
N GLN A 75 10.49 4.78 8.16
CA GLN A 75 10.50 6.16 7.66
C GLN A 75 10.49 7.22 8.77
N PHE A 76 10.09 6.85 10.00
CA PHE A 76 10.07 7.76 11.15
C PHE A 76 11.30 7.62 12.05
N VAL A 77 12.19 6.67 11.77
CA VAL A 77 13.42 6.46 12.56
C VAL A 77 14.27 7.72 12.50
N GLY A 78 14.64 8.23 13.69
CA GLY A 78 15.44 9.44 13.83
C GLY A 78 14.64 10.72 14.08
N ASP A 79 13.31 10.71 13.92
CA ASP A 79 12.45 11.82 14.33
C ASP A 79 11.92 11.55 15.75
N SER A 80 12.59 12.14 16.75
CA SER A 80 12.26 11.92 18.18
C SER A 80 10.81 12.25 18.55
N LYS A 81 10.10 13.06 17.75
CA LYS A 81 8.66 13.31 17.88
C LYS A 81 7.83 12.03 17.83
N TYR A 82 8.29 11.04 17.05
CA TYR A 82 7.59 9.79 16.82
C TYR A 82 8.22 8.60 17.57
N SER A 83 9.09 8.85 18.55
CA SER A 83 9.58 7.77 19.41
C SER A 83 8.43 7.19 20.24
N LEU A 84 8.27 5.87 20.18
CA LEU A 84 7.21 5.12 20.86
C LEU A 84 7.65 4.54 22.22
N GLY A 85 8.96 4.48 22.47
CA GLY A 85 9.54 3.82 23.63
C GLY A 85 10.77 3.00 23.23
N ASP A 86 11.01 1.90 23.94
CA ASP A 86 12.15 1.03 23.71
C ASP A 86 11.79 -0.45 23.93
N VAL A 87 12.61 -1.37 23.43
CA VAL A 87 12.36 -2.82 23.52
C VAL A 87 12.38 -3.37 24.95
N TRP A 88 12.95 -2.64 25.91
CA TRP A 88 13.04 -3.09 27.31
C TRP A 88 11.80 -2.70 28.12
N LYS A 89 11.24 -1.51 27.85
CA LYS A 89 10.04 -0.98 28.52
C LYS A 89 8.76 -1.13 27.71
N GLY A 90 8.89 -1.49 26.43
CA GLY A 90 7.80 -1.55 25.46
C GLY A 90 7.35 -0.17 24.99
N VAL A 91 6.14 -0.11 24.43
CA VAL A 91 5.52 1.12 23.97
C VAL A 91 5.05 1.93 25.18
N THR A 92 5.76 3.00 25.48
CA THR A 92 5.47 3.91 26.60
C THR A 92 4.75 5.17 26.13
N ASN A 93 4.97 5.61 24.90
CA ASN A 93 4.29 6.77 24.31
C ASN A 93 2.97 6.32 23.65
N THR A 94 1.96 6.07 24.48
CA THR A 94 0.64 5.61 24.02
C THR A 94 -0.12 6.66 23.23
N ALA A 95 0.16 7.95 23.43
CA ALA A 95 -0.49 9.03 22.68
C ALA A 95 -0.18 8.96 21.18
N ILE A 96 1.10 8.77 20.81
CA ILE A 96 1.49 8.61 19.41
C ILE A 96 0.94 7.30 18.84
N ARG A 97 1.00 6.19 19.60
CA ARG A 97 0.36 4.92 19.19
C ARG A 97 -1.12 5.12 18.85
N ASP A 98 -1.85 5.85 19.70
CA ASP A 98 -3.29 6.08 19.53
C ASP A 98 -3.58 7.00 18.34
N GLU A 99 -2.70 7.95 18.01
CA GLU A 99 -2.78 8.74 16.78
C GLU A 99 -2.59 7.85 15.53
N PHE A 100 -1.58 6.97 15.53
CA PHE A 100 -1.33 6.05 14.43
C PHE A 100 -2.44 5.02 14.24
N LYS A 101 -3.13 4.60 15.30
CA LYS A 101 -4.31 3.74 15.23
C LYS A 101 -5.43 4.33 14.36
N LEU A 102 -5.51 5.65 14.30
CA LEU A 102 -6.50 6.37 13.50
C LEU A 102 -6.03 6.63 12.06
N CYS A 103 -4.79 6.29 11.69
CA CYS A 103 -4.29 6.50 10.33
C CYS A 103 -4.84 5.46 9.33
N ASN A 104 -6.12 5.59 8.98
CA ASN A 104 -6.82 4.69 8.07
C ASN A 104 -7.80 5.43 7.14
N ALA A 105 -8.38 4.70 6.20
CA ALA A 105 -9.33 5.22 5.21
C ALA A 105 -10.58 5.90 5.80
N TYR A 106 -11.00 5.59 7.03
CA TYR A 106 -12.18 6.23 7.64
C TYR A 106 -11.86 7.57 8.30
N ALA A 107 -10.63 7.75 8.80
CA ALA A 107 -10.25 8.98 9.47
C ALA A 107 -9.87 10.12 8.51
N ARG A 108 -9.54 9.79 7.25
CA ARG A 108 -9.12 10.75 6.23
C ARG A 108 -10.33 11.26 5.43
N PRO A 109 -10.68 12.56 5.47
CA PRO A 109 -11.82 13.10 4.73
C PRO A 109 -11.77 12.81 3.23
N ASP A 110 -10.58 12.92 2.61
CA ASP A 110 -10.37 12.67 1.18
C ASP A 110 -10.63 11.21 0.77
N CYS A 111 -10.59 10.28 1.73
CA CYS A 111 -10.85 8.87 1.47
C CYS A 111 -12.34 8.51 1.51
N ARG A 112 -13.20 9.40 2.03
CA ARG A 112 -14.63 9.12 2.25
C ARG A 112 -15.33 8.72 0.96
N ASP A 113 -15.09 9.43 -0.12
CA ASP A 113 -15.79 9.21 -1.41
C ASP A 113 -14.88 8.52 -2.45
N CYS A 114 -13.74 7.97 -2.01
CA CYS A 114 -12.76 7.30 -2.87
C CYS A 114 -13.13 5.83 -3.15
N TRP A 115 -13.30 5.47 -4.41
CA TRP A 115 -13.61 4.09 -4.82
C TRP A 115 -12.52 3.08 -4.44
N ALA A 116 -11.26 3.52 -4.33
CA ALA A 116 -10.12 2.66 -4.05
C ALA A 116 -9.81 2.51 -2.55
N ARG A 117 -10.61 3.11 -1.66
CA ARG A 117 -10.29 3.21 -0.21
C ARG A 117 -10.08 1.87 0.49
N PHE A 118 -10.76 0.80 0.03
CA PHE A 118 -10.64 -0.56 0.58
C PHE A 118 -9.60 -1.43 -0.13
N TYR A 119 -8.90 -0.87 -1.12
CA TYR A 119 -7.69 -1.45 -1.70
C TYR A 119 -6.43 -0.82 -1.12
N CYS A 120 -6.44 0.49 -0.82
CA CYS A 120 -5.27 1.18 -0.24
C CYS A 120 -5.28 1.29 1.29
N SER A 121 -6.42 1.03 1.93
CA SER A 121 -6.62 1.15 3.39
C SER A 121 -6.31 2.54 3.99
N GLY A 122 -6.23 3.59 3.16
CA GLY A 122 -5.89 4.96 3.58
C GLY A 122 -4.44 5.37 3.31
N GLY A 123 -3.64 4.55 2.64
CA GLY A 123 -2.30 4.92 2.18
C GLY A 123 -1.22 5.00 3.28
N CYS A 124 -0.08 5.61 2.95
CA CYS A 124 1.11 5.64 3.81
C CYS A 124 1.14 6.87 4.73
N ALA A 125 1.21 6.67 6.04
CA ALA A 125 1.30 7.74 7.04
C ALA A 125 2.59 8.57 6.89
N ALA A 126 3.72 7.96 6.51
CA ALA A 126 4.96 8.70 6.28
C ALA A 126 4.88 9.63 5.06
N ASN A 127 4.30 9.16 3.95
CA ASN A 127 4.08 10.01 2.78
C ASN A 127 3.11 11.16 3.10
N ALA A 128 2.05 10.89 3.86
CA ALA A 128 1.15 11.92 4.34
C ALA A 128 1.89 12.98 5.18
N TYR A 129 2.76 12.55 6.10
CA TYR A 129 3.57 13.46 6.91
C TYR A 129 4.51 14.32 6.05
N HIS A 130 5.26 13.72 5.11
CA HIS A 130 6.19 14.47 4.27
C HIS A 130 5.49 15.41 3.27
N ALA A 131 4.28 15.06 2.81
CA ALA A 131 3.54 15.86 1.85
C ALA A 131 2.67 16.95 2.49
N ALA A 132 1.99 16.63 3.60
CA ALA A 132 0.99 17.49 4.24
C ALA A 132 1.39 18.00 5.63
N GLY A 133 2.55 17.60 6.15
CA GLY A 133 3.02 17.96 7.51
C GLY A 133 2.29 17.22 8.64
N THR A 134 1.38 16.31 8.32
CA THR A 134 0.60 15.54 9.29
C THR A 134 0.39 14.11 8.82
N ILE A 135 0.46 13.14 9.75
CA ILE A 135 0.19 11.73 9.44
C ILE A 135 -1.29 11.48 9.09
N ASN A 136 -2.18 12.43 9.37
CA ASN A 136 -3.62 12.38 9.10
C ASN A 136 -4.00 12.90 7.70
N GLY A 137 -3.06 13.47 6.93
CA GLY A 137 -3.30 13.99 5.58
C GLY A 137 -3.25 12.91 4.49
N ILE A 138 -3.25 13.31 3.22
CA ILE A 138 -2.97 12.40 2.10
C ILE A 138 -1.75 12.87 1.32
N TYR A 139 -1.17 11.95 0.55
CA TYR A 139 -0.25 12.29 -0.52
C TYR A 139 -0.97 12.08 -1.85
N GLU A 140 -1.57 13.15 -2.37
CA GLU A 140 -2.49 13.11 -3.52
C GLU A 140 -1.86 12.50 -4.78
N TYR A 141 -0.62 12.88 -5.09
CA TYR A 141 0.16 12.29 -6.19
C TYR A 141 0.23 10.75 -6.06
N GLY A 142 0.55 10.25 -4.86
CA GLY A 142 0.56 8.82 -4.56
C GLY A 142 -0.83 8.17 -4.67
N CYS A 143 -1.88 8.86 -4.25
CA CYS A 143 -3.27 8.40 -4.42
C CYS A 143 -3.64 8.23 -5.90
N ARG A 144 -3.22 9.16 -6.77
CA ARG A 144 -3.46 9.07 -8.22
C ARG A 144 -2.75 7.88 -8.85
N LEU A 145 -1.46 7.69 -8.55
CA LEU A 145 -0.71 6.52 -9.01
C LEU A 145 -1.29 5.20 -8.50
N PHE A 146 -1.70 5.14 -7.24
CA PHE A 146 -2.31 3.94 -6.68
C PHE A 146 -3.62 3.57 -7.39
N LYS A 147 -4.51 4.54 -7.61
CA LYS A 147 -5.77 4.32 -8.34
C LYS A 147 -5.50 3.77 -9.74
N LYS A 148 -4.51 4.32 -10.45
CA LYS A 148 -4.14 3.82 -11.78
C LYS A 148 -3.64 2.38 -11.76
N ARG A 149 -2.80 2.02 -10.78
CA ARG A 149 -2.34 0.64 -10.62
C ARG A 149 -3.50 -0.32 -10.33
N MET A 150 -4.47 0.11 -9.54
CA MET A 150 -5.68 -0.67 -9.28
C MET A 150 -6.55 -0.85 -10.51
N GLU A 151 -6.73 0.19 -11.34
CA GLU A 151 -7.43 0.07 -12.63
C GLU A 151 -6.75 -0.98 -13.52
N CYS A 152 -5.42 -0.95 -13.61
CA CYS A 152 -4.65 -1.92 -14.40
C CYS A 152 -4.77 -3.35 -13.83
N ALA A 153 -4.69 -3.52 -12.51
CA ALA A 153 -4.84 -4.82 -11.85
C ALA A 153 -6.25 -5.42 -12.04
N LEU A 154 -7.29 -4.59 -11.96
CA LEU A 154 -8.68 -5.00 -12.22
C LEU A 154 -8.88 -5.38 -13.69
N MET A 155 -8.31 -4.63 -14.62
CA MET A 155 -8.33 -4.96 -16.05
C MET A 155 -7.67 -6.32 -16.31
N LEU A 156 -6.52 -6.59 -15.70
CA LEU A 156 -5.85 -7.89 -15.81
C LEU A 156 -6.75 -9.02 -15.31
N LYS A 157 -7.41 -8.85 -14.17
CA LYS A 157 -8.34 -9.85 -13.61
C LYS A 157 -9.54 -10.10 -14.52
N ALA A 158 -10.10 -9.04 -15.11
CA ALA A 158 -11.19 -9.17 -16.08
C ALA A 158 -10.74 -9.94 -17.34
N ALA A 159 -9.58 -9.59 -17.91
CA ALA A 159 -9.04 -10.27 -19.09
C ALA A 159 -8.70 -11.75 -18.83
N GLN A 160 -8.20 -12.07 -17.64
CA GLN A 160 -7.94 -13.46 -17.20
C GLN A 160 -9.24 -14.27 -17.11
N ALA A 161 -10.30 -13.68 -16.53
CA ALA A 161 -11.61 -14.32 -16.43
C ALA A 161 -12.23 -14.59 -17.82
N ASP A 162 -12.11 -13.64 -18.76
CA ASP A 162 -12.63 -13.79 -20.13
C ASP A 162 -11.89 -14.87 -20.93
N THR A 163 -10.60 -15.07 -20.65
CA THR A 163 -9.76 -16.06 -21.36
C THR A 163 -9.76 -17.44 -20.70
N GLY A 164 -10.47 -17.60 -19.57
CA GLY A 164 -10.55 -18.87 -18.83
C GLY A 164 -9.22 -19.32 -18.22
N PHE A 165 -8.25 -18.41 -18.12
CA PHE A 165 -6.90 -18.69 -17.62
C PHE A 165 -6.72 -18.05 -16.26
N ASP A 166 -6.78 -18.84 -15.20
CA ASP A 166 -6.46 -18.37 -13.85
C ASP A 166 -4.95 -18.37 -13.67
N SER A 167 -4.38 -17.19 -13.38
CA SER A 167 -2.99 -17.06 -12.93
C SER A 167 -2.85 -17.33 -11.43
N GLY A 168 -3.87 -17.94 -10.81
CA GLY A 168 -3.84 -18.44 -9.45
C GLY A 168 -2.56 -19.24 -9.26
N CYS A 169 -1.91 -18.99 -8.13
CA CYS A 169 -0.88 -19.86 -7.61
C CYS A 169 -1.37 -21.31 -7.75
N GLU A 170 -0.85 -22.03 -8.74
CA GLU A 170 -1.06 -23.47 -8.82
C GLU A 170 -0.68 -24.03 -7.46
N ASP A 171 -1.58 -24.85 -6.90
CA ASP A 171 -1.43 -25.60 -5.66
C ASP A 171 0.04 -25.99 -5.40
N CYS A 172 0.77 -25.13 -4.68
CA CYS A 172 2.03 -25.52 -4.12
C CYS A 172 1.67 -26.40 -2.92
N GLU A 173 1.97 -27.69 -3.01
CA GLU A 173 1.73 -28.68 -1.94
C GLU A 173 2.35 -28.26 -0.58
N GLU A 174 3.19 -27.22 -0.55
CA GLU A 174 3.80 -26.65 0.66
C GLU A 174 2.91 -25.68 1.46
N CYS A 175 1.74 -25.29 0.95
CA CYS A 175 0.82 -24.37 1.65
C CYS A 175 -0.39 -25.05 2.34
N LYS A 176 -0.31 -26.37 2.61
CA LYS A 176 -1.29 -27.09 3.45
C LYS A 176 -0.84 -27.19 4.91
#